data_AF-X1IXX5-F1
#
_entry.id   AF-X1IXX5-F1
#
_cell.length_a   1.000
_cell.length_b   1.000
_cell.length_c   1.000
_cell.angle_alpha   90.00
_cell.angle_beta   90.00
_cell.angle_gamma   90.00
#
_symmetry.space_group_name_H-M   'P 1'
#
loop_
_entity.id
_entity.type
_entity.pdbx_description
1 polymer ?
#
loop_
_entity_poly.entity_id
_entity_poly.type
_entity_poly.pdbx_seq_one_letter_code
_entity_poly.pdbx_strand_id
1 'polypeptide(L)'
;MPQAAQRILQFSEPFLKVTCFDEVKDLRIGSKTIVLNASDAEVVIEGNPLPPWKSSVFASVVIPAAARIICITLDTDFYSGNTFPYAMSITETWTPARDIISNLKNMKLWCSKKDRIDNIEFNLWYAAA
;
A
#
# COMPACT_ATOMS: atom_id res chain seq x y z
N MET A 1 -24.70 -11.24 -0.90
CA MET A 1 -23.72 -10.71 -1.86
C MET A 1 -22.40 -11.41 -1.59
N PRO A 2 -21.74 -12.05 -2.57
CA PRO A 2 -20.45 -12.67 -2.34
C PRO A 2 -19.44 -11.59 -1.96
N GLN A 3 -18.80 -11.76 -0.81
CA GLN A 3 -17.76 -10.88 -0.30
C GLN A 3 -16.49 -11.15 -1.10
N ALA A 4 -15.84 -10.12 -1.64
CA ALA A 4 -14.56 -10.24 -2.34
C ALA A 4 -13.58 -11.06 -1.49
N ALA A 5 -12.85 -11.99 -2.13
CA ALA A 5 -11.80 -12.71 -1.43
C ALA A 5 -10.75 -11.70 -0.96
N GLN A 6 -10.38 -11.76 0.31
CA GLN A 6 -9.43 -10.83 0.92
C GLN A 6 -8.28 -11.59 1.58
N ARG A 7 -7.07 -11.04 1.43
CA ARG A 7 -5.85 -11.56 2.03
C ARG A 7 -5.05 -10.39 2.64
N ILE A 8 -4.60 -10.57 3.89
CA ILE A 8 -3.73 -9.59 4.54
C ILE A 8 -2.28 -9.90 4.14
N LEU A 9 -1.57 -8.89 3.65
CA LEU A 9 -0.16 -9.01 3.28
C LEU A 9 0.70 -8.67 4.49
N GLN A 10 1.62 -9.58 4.84
CA GLN A 10 2.30 -9.56 6.14
C GLN A 10 3.59 -8.73 6.13
N PHE A 11 4.09 -8.32 4.96
CA PHE A 11 5.36 -7.60 4.86
C PHE A 11 5.41 -6.28 5.62
N SER A 12 4.26 -5.66 5.87
CA SER A 12 4.15 -4.36 6.51
C SER A 12 3.70 -4.44 7.97
N GLU A 13 3.40 -5.64 8.47
CA GLU A 13 3.05 -5.84 9.88
C GLU A 13 4.28 -5.68 10.79
N PRO A 14 4.08 -5.17 12.02
CA PRO A 14 2.82 -4.73 12.63
C PRO A 14 2.46 -3.25 12.33
N PHE A 15 3.16 -2.58 11.41
CA PHE A 15 3.12 -1.12 11.26
C PHE A 15 1.98 -0.62 10.38
N LEU A 16 1.68 -1.34 9.29
CA LEU A 16 0.61 -0.97 8.37
C LEU A 16 -0.15 -2.23 7.96
N LYS A 17 -1.48 -2.15 8.00
CA LYS A 17 -2.32 -3.18 7.44
C LYS A 17 -2.42 -2.99 5.93
N VAL A 18 -1.91 -3.98 5.19
CA VAL A 18 -2.07 -4.05 3.74
C VAL A 18 -3.02 -5.19 3.42
N THR A 19 -4.12 -4.88 2.73
CA THR A 19 -5.12 -5.88 2.34
C THR A 19 -5.22 -5.93 0.83
N CYS A 20 -5.07 -7.11 0.25
CA CYS A 20 -5.36 -7.37 -1.15
C CYS A 20 -6.77 -7.94 -1.27
N PHE A 21 -7.53 -7.38 -2.21
CA PHE A 21 -8.87 -7.80 -2.54
C PHE A 21 -8.89 -8.29 -3.99
N ASP A 22 -9.42 -9.48 -4.20
CA ASP A 22 -9.65 -10.09 -5.51
C ASP A 22 -11.14 -9.98 -5.88
N GLU A 23 -11.43 -9.81 -7.17
CA GLU A 23 -12.79 -9.69 -7.72
C GLU A 23 -13.63 -8.63 -6.97
N VAL A 24 -13.06 -7.44 -6.81
CA VAL A 24 -13.67 -6.32 -6.11
C VAL A 24 -14.98 -5.92 -6.78
N LYS A 25 -16.02 -5.77 -5.97
CA LYS A 25 -17.29 -5.16 -6.33
C LYS A 25 -17.82 -4.31 -5.19
N ASP A 26 -18.14 -3.05 -5.48
CA ASP A 26 -18.70 -2.08 -4.53
C ASP A 26 -17.90 -1.94 -3.21
N LEU A 27 -16.56 -2.03 -3.28
CA LEU A 27 -15.69 -1.94 -2.10
C LEU A 27 -15.69 -0.50 -1.57
N ARG A 28 -16.14 -0.34 -0.33
CA ARG A 28 -16.19 0.97 0.35
C ARG A 28 -14.87 1.29 1.05
N ILE A 29 -14.30 2.43 0.72
CA ILE A 29 -13.11 2.98 1.37
C ILE A 29 -13.56 4.16 2.24
N GLY A 30 -13.71 3.93 3.55
CA GLY A 30 -14.17 4.95 4.49
C GLY A 30 -13.07 5.91 4.95
N SER A 31 -11.87 5.39 5.23
CA SER A 31 -10.72 6.16 5.68
C SER A 31 -9.71 6.40 4.56
N LYS A 32 -8.81 7.37 4.77
CA LYS A 32 -7.73 7.69 3.85
C LYS A 32 -6.87 6.44 3.61
N THR A 33 -6.83 5.98 2.37
CA THR A 33 -6.24 4.70 1.99
C THR A 33 -5.45 4.88 0.71
N ILE A 34 -4.23 4.36 0.67
CA ILE A 34 -3.51 4.19 -0.60
C ILE A 34 -4.14 3.00 -1.30
N VAL A 35 -4.70 3.25 -2.47
CA VAL A 35 -5.30 2.23 -3.34
C VAL A 35 -4.34 2.02 -4.51
N LEU A 36 -3.79 0.81 -4.61
CA LEU A 36 -3.00 0.35 -5.73
C LEU A 36 -3.87 -0.52 -6.63
N ASN A 37 -3.97 -0.14 -7.91
CA ASN A 37 -4.55 -0.99 -8.92
C ASN A 37 -3.56 -2.10 -9.29
N ALA A 38 -3.81 -3.32 -8.79
CA ALA A 38 -3.00 -4.50 -9.10
C ALA A 38 -3.67 -5.39 -10.17
N SER A 39 -4.54 -4.79 -10.98
CA SER A 39 -5.15 -5.39 -12.17
C SER A 39 -4.40 -4.96 -13.43
N ASP A 40 -4.57 -5.71 -14.51
CA ASP A 40 -4.02 -5.37 -15.84
C ASP A 40 -4.88 -4.36 -16.62
N ALA A 41 -6.03 -3.97 -16.08
CA ALA A 41 -6.95 -2.99 -16.66
C ALA A 41 -7.06 -1.75 -15.77
N GLU A 42 -7.36 -0.60 -16.38
CA GLU A 42 -7.65 0.64 -15.67
C GLU A 42 -8.90 0.49 -14.79
N VAL A 43 -8.86 1.07 -13.59
CA VAL A 43 -9.99 1.15 -12.67
C VAL A 43 -10.40 2.61 -12.53
N VAL A 44 -11.68 2.92 -12.74
CA VAL A 44 -12.20 4.28 -12.57
C VAL A 44 -12.87 4.40 -11.21
N ILE A 45 -12.34 5.28 -10.37
CA ILE A 45 -12.85 5.54 -9.01
C ILE A 45 -13.35 6.98 -8.97
N GLU A 46 -14.67 7.16 -8.90
CA GLU A 46 -15.31 8.50 -8.91
C GLU A 46 -14.89 9.39 -10.09
N GLY A 47 -14.76 8.79 -11.28
CA GLY A 47 -14.31 9.51 -12.48
C GLY A 47 -12.80 9.73 -12.58
N ASN A 48 -12.03 9.32 -11.57
CA ASN A 48 -10.56 9.35 -11.61
C ASN A 48 -10.03 8.00 -12.14
N PRO A 49 -9.36 7.98 -13.30
CA PRO A 49 -8.73 6.77 -13.80
C PRO A 49 -7.50 6.42 -12.93
N LEU A 50 -7.41 5.15 -12.55
CA LEU A 50 -6.27 4.57 -11.86
C LEU A 50 -5.67 3.47 -12.76
N PRO A 51 -4.57 3.76 -13.49
CA PRO A 51 -3.96 2.81 -14.41
C PRO A 51 -3.41 1.56 -13.71
N PRO A 52 -3.17 0.47 -14.44
CA PRO A 52 -2.49 -0.72 -13.94
C PRO A 52 -1.19 -0.37 -13.22
N TRP A 53 -0.96 -1.00 -12.07
CA TRP A 53 0.25 -0.86 -11.26
C TRP A 53 0.55 0.57 -10.80
N LYS A 54 -0.48 1.42 -10.74
CA LYS A 54 -0.42 2.77 -10.17
C LYS A 54 -1.25 2.83 -8.90
N SER A 55 -0.80 3.70 -7.99
CA SER A 55 -1.47 3.98 -6.73
C SER A 55 -1.91 5.42 -6.64
N SER A 56 -3.03 5.65 -5.97
CA SER A 56 -3.47 6.99 -5.55
C SER A 56 -4.08 6.91 -4.14
N VAL A 57 -4.25 8.06 -3.50
CA VAL A 57 -4.86 8.17 -2.18
C VAL A 57 -6.33 8.52 -2.36
N PHE A 58 -7.20 7.72 -1.75
CA PHE A 58 -8.64 7.97 -1.74
C PHE A 58 -9.18 7.98 -0.31
N ALA A 59 -10.29 8.67 -0.10
CA ALA A 59 -11.05 8.68 1.15
C ALA A 59 -12.53 8.86 0.83
N SER A 60 -13.40 8.17 1.58
CA SER A 60 -14.86 8.24 1.40
C SER A 60 -15.36 7.89 -0.01
N VAL A 61 -14.73 6.92 -0.67
CA VAL A 61 -15.08 6.49 -2.05
C VAL A 61 -15.62 5.07 -2.10
N VAL A 62 -16.26 4.73 -3.21
CA VAL A 62 -16.63 3.34 -3.55
C VAL A 62 -15.86 2.92 -4.81
N ILE A 63 -15.17 1.79 -4.72
CA ILE A 63 -14.54 1.15 -5.88
C ILE A 63 -15.59 0.23 -6.51
N PRO A 64 -16.16 0.59 -7.69
CA PRO A 64 -17.32 -0.11 -8.23
C PRO A 64 -16.98 -1.53 -8.69
N ALA A 65 -15.87 -1.69 -9.40
CA ALA A 65 -15.36 -2.98 -9.85
C ALA A 65 -13.85 -2.93 -10.11
N ALA A 66 -13.15 -3.99 -9.77
CA ALA A 66 -11.76 -4.21 -10.16
C ALA A 66 -11.40 -5.70 -10.05
N ALA A 67 -10.52 -6.21 -10.91
CA ALA A 67 -10.06 -7.60 -10.80
C ALA A 67 -9.24 -7.79 -9.51
N ARG A 68 -8.40 -6.81 -9.18
CA ARG A 68 -7.58 -6.80 -7.97
C ARG A 68 -7.18 -5.40 -7.53
N ILE A 69 -7.31 -5.15 -6.23
CA ILE A 69 -6.88 -3.91 -5.58
C ILE A 69 -6.08 -4.25 -4.34
N ILE A 70 -5.04 -3.47 -4.07
CA ILE A 70 -4.32 -3.51 -2.79
C ILE A 70 -4.59 -2.20 -2.06
N CYS A 71 -5.11 -2.31 -0.84
CA CYS A 71 -5.41 -1.20 0.03
C CYS A 71 -4.41 -1.14 1.18
N ILE A 72 -3.82 0.03 1.38
CA ILE A 72 -2.98 0.35 2.53
C ILE A 72 -3.74 1.39 3.34
N THR A 73 -4.41 0.96 4.40
CA THR A 73 -5.20 1.86 5.24
C THR A 73 -4.27 2.71 6.09
N LEU A 74 -4.46 4.03 6.02
CA LEU A 74 -3.67 4.99 6.77
C LEU A 74 -4.47 5.36 8.02
N ASP A 75 -4.22 4.68 9.15
CA ASP A 75 -4.89 4.98 10.42
C ASP A 75 -4.47 6.34 11.02
N THR A 76 -3.36 6.89 10.53
CA THR A 76 -2.82 8.20 10.93
C THR A 76 -2.47 9.05 9.72
N ASP A 77 -2.63 10.37 9.85
CA ASP A 77 -2.33 11.30 8.75
C ASP A 77 -0.81 11.40 8.51
N PHE A 78 -0.33 10.77 7.43
CA PHE A 78 1.08 10.72 7.04
C PHE A 78 1.71 12.10 6.74
N TYR A 79 0.89 13.14 6.59
CA TYR A 79 1.31 14.46 6.15
C TYR A 79 1.53 15.46 7.28
N SER A 80 1.20 15.10 8.53
CA SER A 80 1.56 15.95 9.67
C SER A 80 3.02 15.68 10.04
N GLY A 81 3.85 16.73 9.97
CA GLY A 81 5.31 16.65 10.14
C GLY A 81 5.79 16.10 11.49
N ASN A 82 4.88 15.78 12.41
CA ASN A 82 5.18 15.16 13.69
C ASN A 82 4.71 13.70 13.70
N THR A 83 5.63 12.85 13.25
CA THR A 83 5.79 11.43 13.58
C THR A 83 4.64 10.50 13.21
N PHE A 84 4.72 9.92 12.01
CA PHE A 84 4.16 8.59 11.77
C PHE A 84 4.56 7.68 12.95
N PRO A 85 3.61 7.12 13.72
CA PRO A 85 3.88 6.56 15.05
C PRO A 85 4.83 5.36 15.01
N TYR A 86 4.91 4.69 13.87
CA TYR A 86 5.80 3.55 13.66
C TYR A 86 7.14 3.92 13.03
N ALA A 87 7.46 5.21 12.86
CA ALA A 87 8.70 5.66 12.22
C ALA A 87 9.94 5.04 12.87
N MET A 88 10.10 5.15 14.20
CA MET A 88 11.25 4.57 14.90
C MET A 88 11.31 3.05 14.73
N SER A 89 10.18 2.37 14.97
CA SER A 89 10.11 0.91 14.87
C SER A 89 10.41 0.40 13.46
N ILE A 90 10.00 1.13 12.41
CA ILE A 90 10.40 0.82 11.04
C ILE A 90 11.92 0.98 10.88
N THR A 91 12.49 2.08 11.33
CA THR A 91 13.94 2.31 11.17
C THR A 91 14.81 1.30 11.93
N GLU A 92 14.27 0.66 12.97
CA GLU A 92 14.93 -0.38 13.76
C GLU A 92 14.75 -1.80 13.18
N THR A 93 13.67 -2.06 12.44
CA THR A 93 13.30 -3.43 12.00
C THR A 93 13.44 -3.66 10.50
N TRP A 94 13.21 -2.64 9.69
CA TRP A 94 13.31 -2.74 8.23
C TRP A 94 14.74 -2.60 7.76
N THR A 95 15.05 -3.16 6.59
CA THR A 95 16.41 -3.14 6.06
C THR A 95 16.71 -1.77 5.45
N PRO A 96 17.81 -1.09 5.83
CA PRO A 96 18.22 0.15 5.18
C PRO A 96 18.42 -0.05 3.68
N ALA A 97 17.88 0.87 2.87
CA ALA A 97 17.91 0.76 1.41
C ALA A 97 19.33 0.69 0.84
N ARG A 98 20.30 1.35 1.50
CA ARG A 98 21.73 1.29 1.14
C ARG A 98 22.33 -0.11 1.19
N ASP A 99 21.75 -1.01 1.99
CA ASP A 99 22.19 -2.39 2.14
C ASP A 99 21.57 -3.30 1.06
N ILE A 100 20.53 -2.81 0.36
CA ILE A 100 19.84 -3.50 -0.75
C ILE A 100 20.33 -2.97 -2.09
N ILE A 101 20.44 -1.64 -2.23
CA ILE A 101 20.82 -0.95 -3.46
C ILE A 101 21.95 0.04 -3.15
N SER A 102 23.12 -0.25 -3.71
CA SER A 102 24.38 0.44 -3.39
C SER A 102 24.45 1.92 -3.82
N ASN A 103 23.55 2.39 -4.67
CA ASN A 103 23.49 3.79 -5.12
C ASN A 103 22.63 4.70 -4.22
N LEU A 104 21.94 4.15 -3.21
CA LEU A 104 21.07 4.91 -2.29
C LEU A 104 21.76 5.30 -0.96
N LYS A 105 23.09 5.35 -0.94
CA LYS A 105 23.90 5.51 0.30
C LYS A 105 23.57 6.74 1.15
N ASN A 106 23.10 7.82 0.54
CA ASN A 106 22.79 9.08 1.23
C ASN A 106 21.30 9.25 1.55
N MET A 107 20.46 8.25 1.26
CA MET A 107 19.02 8.31 1.50
C MET A 107 18.68 7.65 2.84
N LYS A 108 17.91 8.37 3.66
CA LYS A 108 17.26 7.82 4.86
C LYS A 108 16.02 7.04 4.43
N LEU A 109 16.26 5.82 3.96
CA LEU A 109 15.24 5.00 3.31
C LEU A 109 15.35 3.57 3.85
N TRP A 110 14.22 2.99 4.24
CA TRP A 110 14.12 1.64 4.78
C TRP A 110 13.09 0.84 3.98
N CYS A 111 13.36 -0.45 3.79
CA CYS A 111 12.55 -1.34 2.99
C CYS A 111 12.07 -2.53 3.83
N SER A 112 10.78 -2.83 3.72
CA SER A 112 10.20 -4.03 4.34
C SER A 112 10.78 -5.30 3.71
N LYS A 113 10.53 -6.45 4.35
CA LYS A 113 10.67 -7.74 3.66
C LYS A 113 9.79 -7.76 2.42
N LYS A 114 10.12 -8.62 1.47
CA LYS A 114 9.28 -8.88 0.30
C LYS A 114 8.21 -9.90 0.65
N ASP A 115 7.02 -9.69 0.13
CA ASP A 115 5.96 -10.70 0.03
C ASP A 115 5.56 -10.86 -1.43
N ARG A 116 4.83 -11.93 -1.75
CA ARG A 116 4.42 -12.24 -3.11
C ARG A 116 2.90 -12.32 -3.23
N ILE A 117 2.37 -11.63 -4.23
CA ILE A 117 1.03 -11.89 -4.76
C ILE A 117 1.24 -12.50 -6.13
N ASP A 118 0.98 -13.81 -6.21
CA ASP A 118 1.26 -14.62 -7.39
C ASP A 118 2.74 -14.51 -7.79
N ASN A 119 3.02 -13.98 -8.99
CA ASN A 119 4.37 -13.82 -9.52
C ASN A 119 4.98 -12.43 -9.28
N ILE A 120 4.32 -11.59 -8.46
CA ILE A 120 4.72 -10.19 -8.27
C ILE A 120 5.18 -9.98 -6.83
N GLU A 121 6.39 -9.44 -6.68
CA GLU A 121 6.98 -9.11 -5.39
C GLU A 121 6.57 -7.70 -4.94
N PHE A 122 6.12 -7.60 -3.69
CA PHE A 122 5.75 -6.35 -3.06
C PHE A 122 6.64 -6.09 -1.86
N ASN A 123 6.98 -4.83 -1.68
CA ASN A 123 7.57 -4.29 -0.46
C ASN A 123 7.08 -2.86 -0.25
N LEU A 124 7.26 -2.35 0.96
CA LEU A 124 7.07 -0.94 1.26
C LEU A 124 8.40 -0.28 1.58
N TRP A 125 8.42 1.01 1.28
CA TRP A 125 9.57 1.87 1.47
C TRP A 125 9.16 3.03 2.36
N TYR A 126 9.92 3.23 3.44
CA TYR A 126 9.75 4.35 4.34
C TYR A 126 10.90 5.34 4.15
N ALA A 127 10.57 6.55 3.71
CA ALA A 127 11.53 7.65 3.60
C ALA A 127 11.40 8.54 4.84
N ALA A 128 12.47 8.68 5.61
CA ALA A 128 12.54 9.64 6.71
C ALA A 128 13.17 10.95 6.24
N ALA A 129 12.67 12.08 6.72
CA ALA A 129 13.30 13.39 6.56
C ALA A 129 14.59 13.50 7.42
#